data_AF-A0A353S729-F1
#
_entry.id   AF-A0A353S729-F1
#
_cell.length_a   1.000
_cell.length_b   1.000
_cell.length_c   1.000
_cell.angle_alpha   90.00
_cell.angle_beta   90.00
_cell.angle_gamma   90.00
#
_symmetry.space_group_name_H-M   'P 1'
#
loop_
_entity.id
_entity.type
_entity.pdbx_description
1 polymer ?
#
loop_
_entity_poly.entity_id
_entity_poly.type
_entity_poly.pdbx_seq_one_letter_code
_entity_poly.pdbx_strand_id
1 'polypeptide(L)'
;GNPDVLLLDEPTNGLDLESISWLEDFLINFPNCVIVVSHDRHFLNAICTYICDIDYGKITQFTGNYDFWYQMSQIMQKQAKDEKKKREDKIAELKTFIQRFASNVSKAGQASSRKKVLEKLELEELPVTSRKFPYVHFQPDREIGNFVLTAEHLDAADSDGLPLLNDFSITVRPGEKIAFVGMEHNAITAFFDIVSGERKAGDRAVINWGQTTSHAYLARDNNKYFDNDLSITDWLKQYSREQDDAYVRGFLGRMLFTGDESLKPVKVLSGGEKVRCMLSKLMLSGANVLVMDDPTNHLDLESIESLNEGLVKFPGVVLFSSHDHEFISTIANRIVEITPKGIIDRMMDFDDYLKDDHVKGLRKEYYAGTNKRIRF
;
A
#
# COMPACT_ATOMS: atom_id res chain seq x y z
N GLY A 1 -25.69 -9.91 25.28
CA GLY A 1 -25.44 -10.43 26.63
C GLY A 1 -24.27 -9.68 27.25
N ASN A 2 -23.84 -10.03 28.46
CA ASN A 2 -22.62 -9.49 29.08
C ASN A 2 -21.56 -10.60 29.18
N PRO A 3 -20.88 -10.97 28.08
CA PRO A 3 -19.92 -12.07 28.09
C PRO A 3 -18.60 -11.64 28.75
N ASP A 4 -17.91 -12.57 29.41
CA ASP A 4 -16.58 -12.34 30.00
C ASP A 4 -15.48 -12.22 28.92
N VAL A 5 -15.71 -12.80 27.75
CA VAL A 5 -14.80 -12.72 26.60
C VAL A 5 -15.64 -12.55 25.33
N LEU A 6 -15.28 -11.56 24.52
CA LEU A 6 -15.85 -11.34 23.19
C LEU A 6 -14.82 -11.74 22.13
N LEU A 7 -15.22 -12.61 21.20
CA LEU A 7 -14.40 -13.04 20.07
C LEU A 7 -15.03 -12.49 18.80
N LEU A 8 -14.28 -11.71 18.03
CA LEU A 8 -14.73 -11.07 16.80
C LEU A 8 -13.78 -11.44 15.66
N ASP A 9 -14.35 -11.84 14.53
CA ASP A 9 -13.62 -12.17 13.32
C ASP A 9 -14.10 -11.24 12.20
N GLU A 10 -13.21 -10.36 11.74
CA GLU A 10 -13.45 -9.28 10.76
C GLU A 10 -14.73 -8.47 11.00
N PRO A 11 -14.89 -7.84 12.18
CA PRO A 11 -16.16 -7.20 12.56
C PRO A 11 -16.45 -5.90 11.80
N THR A 12 -15.46 -5.30 11.15
CA THR A 12 -15.60 -4.08 10.35
C THR A 12 -16.15 -4.35 8.95
N ASN A 13 -16.10 -5.60 8.48
CA ASN A 13 -16.46 -5.92 7.10
C ASN A 13 -17.94 -5.66 6.81
N GLY A 14 -18.21 -4.83 5.79
CA GLY A 14 -19.56 -4.48 5.35
C GLY A 14 -20.30 -3.46 6.21
N LEU A 15 -19.63 -2.86 7.20
CA LEU A 15 -20.15 -1.74 7.99
C LEU A 15 -19.86 -0.40 7.32
N ASP A 16 -20.69 0.61 7.58
CA ASP A 16 -20.38 2.00 7.23
C ASP A 16 -19.52 2.66 8.33
N LEU A 17 -18.85 3.78 8.03
CA LEU A 17 -18.00 4.49 9.00
C LEU A 17 -18.73 4.86 10.28
N GLU A 18 -20.02 5.22 10.21
CA GLU A 18 -20.80 5.53 11.42
C GLU A 18 -20.96 4.30 12.30
N SER A 19 -21.21 3.13 11.69
CA SER A 19 -21.30 1.85 12.40
C SER A 19 -19.95 1.37 12.91
N ILE A 20 -18.85 1.60 12.16
CA ILE A 20 -17.48 1.29 12.61
C ILE A 20 -17.14 2.15 13.82
N SER A 21 -17.35 3.47 13.75
CA SER A 21 -17.09 4.38 14.87
C SER A 21 -17.93 4.02 16.11
N TRP A 22 -19.19 3.64 15.94
CA TRP A 22 -20.01 3.13 17.05
C TRP A 22 -19.44 1.84 17.64
N LEU A 23 -18.98 0.91 16.79
CA LEU A 23 -18.39 -0.35 17.21
C LEU A 23 -17.09 -0.11 17.99
N GLU A 24 -16.23 0.80 17.52
CA GLU A 24 -15.03 1.23 18.23
C GLU A 24 -15.37 1.74 19.63
N ASP A 25 -16.30 2.70 19.74
CA ASP A 25 -16.75 3.24 21.01
C ASP A 25 -17.32 2.15 21.93
N PHE A 26 -18.10 1.22 21.37
CA PHE A 26 -18.65 0.10 22.11
C PHE A 26 -17.55 -0.82 22.68
N LEU A 27 -16.54 -1.14 21.87
CA LEU A 27 -15.44 -2.03 22.25
C LEU A 27 -14.46 -1.37 23.22
N ILE A 28 -14.18 -0.07 23.05
CA ILE A 28 -13.35 0.71 23.99
C ILE A 28 -13.98 0.73 25.39
N ASN A 29 -15.30 0.85 25.46
CA ASN A 29 -16.04 0.87 26.72
C ASN A 29 -16.44 -0.52 27.22
N PHE A 30 -16.07 -1.58 26.51
CA PHE A 30 -16.40 -2.94 26.91
C PHE A 30 -15.54 -3.33 28.13
N PRO A 31 -16.15 -3.72 29.27
CA PRO A 31 -15.41 -3.88 30.53
C PRO A 31 -14.54 -5.14 30.59
N ASN A 32 -14.78 -6.11 29.70
CA ASN A 32 -14.15 -7.42 29.72
C ASN A 32 -13.18 -7.61 28.53
N CYS A 33 -12.65 -8.82 28.36
CA CYS A 33 -11.66 -9.10 27.33
C CYS A 33 -12.30 -9.16 25.93
N VAL A 34 -11.67 -8.49 24.96
CA VAL A 34 -12.00 -8.59 23.54
C VAL A 34 -10.81 -9.18 22.80
N ILE A 35 -11.07 -10.20 21.98
CA ILE A 35 -10.12 -10.74 21.01
C ILE A 35 -10.71 -10.49 19.63
N VAL A 36 -9.97 -9.76 18.81
CA VAL A 36 -10.43 -9.37 17.48
C VAL A 36 -9.40 -9.76 16.43
N VAL A 37 -9.89 -10.28 15.33
CA VAL A 37 -9.15 -10.44 14.08
C VAL A 37 -9.69 -9.40 13.11
N SER A 38 -8.81 -8.58 12.56
CA SER A 38 -9.19 -7.59 11.55
C SER A 38 -8.03 -7.28 10.62
N HIS A 39 -8.36 -6.98 9.36
CA HIS A 39 -7.45 -6.36 8.41
C HIS A 39 -7.54 -4.82 8.38
N ASP A 40 -8.38 -4.22 9.23
CA ASP A 40 -8.52 -2.77 9.31
C ASP A 40 -7.51 -2.18 10.32
N ARG A 41 -6.51 -1.47 9.80
CA ARG A 41 -5.45 -0.86 10.61
C ARG A 41 -5.98 0.24 11.54
N HIS A 42 -6.91 1.06 11.05
CA HIS A 42 -7.47 2.16 11.83
C HIS A 42 -8.22 1.61 13.04
N PHE A 43 -9.08 0.63 12.79
CA PHE A 43 -9.83 -0.06 13.82
C PHE A 43 -8.92 -0.74 14.86
N LEU A 44 -7.91 -1.50 14.41
CA LEU A 44 -6.93 -2.11 15.30
C LEU A 44 -6.16 -1.06 16.11
N ASN A 45 -5.83 0.09 15.52
CA ASN A 45 -5.16 1.18 16.21
C ASN A 45 -6.03 1.85 17.27
N ALA A 46 -7.34 1.94 17.03
CA ALA A 46 -8.29 2.57 17.94
C ALA A 46 -8.58 1.70 19.18
N ILE A 47 -8.72 0.38 19.03
CA ILE A 47 -9.24 -0.48 20.11
C ILE A 47 -8.18 -1.38 20.77
N CYS A 48 -7.09 -1.74 20.08
CA CYS A 48 -6.18 -2.76 20.58
C CYS A 48 -5.18 -2.20 21.60
N THR A 49 -5.07 -2.89 22.73
CA THR A 49 -4.05 -2.63 23.75
C THR A 49 -2.86 -3.60 23.67
N TYR A 50 -3.05 -4.73 22.97
CA TYR A 50 -2.04 -5.72 22.67
C TYR A 50 -2.23 -6.25 21.25
N ILE A 51 -1.13 -6.57 20.59
CA ILE A 51 -1.12 -7.27 19.30
C ILE A 51 -0.56 -8.67 19.50
N CYS A 52 -1.31 -9.68 19.07
CA CYS A 52 -0.89 -11.07 19.06
C CYS A 52 -0.39 -11.44 17.66
N ASP A 53 0.92 -11.38 17.48
CA ASP A 53 1.58 -11.76 16.23
C ASP A 53 1.70 -13.28 16.13
N ILE A 54 1.24 -13.85 15.02
CA ILE A 54 1.34 -15.29 14.76
C ILE A 54 2.40 -15.49 13.67
N ASP A 55 3.58 -15.99 14.06
CA ASP A 55 4.70 -16.26 13.16
C ASP A 55 5.31 -17.65 13.47
N TYR A 56 5.63 -18.44 12.43
CA TYR A 56 6.14 -19.82 12.54
C TYR A 56 5.34 -20.72 13.51
N GLY A 57 4.02 -20.57 13.56
CA GLY A 57 3.15 -21.34 14.46
C GLY A 57 3.31 -20.97 15.94
N LYS A 58 3.99 -19.86 16.25
CA LYS A 58 4.14 -19.30 17.59
C LYS A 58 3.39 -17.98 17.69
N ILE A 59 2.67 -17.79 18.78
CA ILE A 59 2.04 -16.52 19.12
C ILE A 59 3.01 -15.71 19.98
N THR A 60 3.33 -14.50 19.55
CA THR A 60 4.13 -13.53 20.30
C THR A 60 3.27 -12.30 20.59
N GLN A 61 3.12 -11.97 21.87
CA GLN A 61 2.31 -10.83 22.28
C GLN A 61 3.17 -9.57 22.40
N PHE A 62 2.69 -8.47 21.85
CA PHE A 62 3.28 -7.15 21.95
C PHE A 62 2.31 -6.22 22.67
N THR A 63 2.82 -5.37 23.56
CA THR A 63 2.03 -4.32 24.22
C THR A 63 1.95 -3.10 23.31
N GLY A 64 0.77 -2.52 23.16
CA GLY A 64 0.51 -1.41 22.25
C GLY A 64 -0.44 -1.80 21.12
N ASN A 65 -0.70 -0.82 20.26
CA ASN A 65 -1.57 -0.96 19.10
C ASN A 65 -0.81 -1.48 17.86
N TYR A 66 -1.48 -1.48 16.71
CA TYR A 66 -0.91 -2.01 15.46
C TYR A 66 0.35 -1.24 15.04
N ASP A 67 0.32 0.09 15.07
CA ASP A 67 1.47 0.91 14.67
C ASP A 67 2.69 0.67 15.55
N PHE A 68 2.49 0.58 16.86
CA PHE A 68 3.58 0.29 17.79
C PHE A 68 4.19 -1.09 17.52
N TRP A 69 3.34 -2.10 17.28
CA TRP A 69 3.80 -3.44 16.89
C TRP A 69 4.59 -3.38 15.57
N TYR A 70 4.09 -2.68 14.56
CA TYR A 70 4.75 -2.53 13.27
C TYR A 70 6.14 -1.90 13.42
N GLN A 71 6.24 -0.76 14.11
CA GLN A 71 7.52 -0.08 14.37
C GLN A 71 8.50 -0.97 15.13
N MET A 72 8.01 -1.69 16.16
CA MET A 72 8.82 -2.62 16.93
C MET A 72 9.33 -3.76 16.06
N SER A 73 8.47 -4.33 15.21
CA SER A 73 8.81 -5.38 14.25
C SER A 73 9.90 -4.92 13.28
N GLN A 74 9.80 -3.70 12.74
CA GLN A 74 10.85 -3.11 11.87
C GLN A 74 12.20 -2.97 12.61
N ILE A 75 12.19 -2.48 13.85
CA ILE A 75 13.40 -2.34 14.67
C ILE A 75 14.02 -3.71 14.94
N MET A 76 13.21 -4.69 15.33
CA MET A 76 13.66 -6.07 15.58
C MET A 76 14.24 -6.71 14.32
N GLN A 77 13.60 -6.55 13.17
CA GLN A 77 14.11 -7.02 11.88
C GLN A 77 15.45 -6.38 11.53
N LYS A 78 15.59 -5.07 11.72
CA LYS A 78 16.83 -4.35 11.47
C LYS A 78 17.95 -4.83 12.40
N GLN A 79 17.67 -4.97 13.70
CA GLN A 79 18.63 -5.49 14.68
C GLN A 79 19.07 -6.91 14.34
N ALA A 80 18.13 -7.80 14.02
CA ALA A 80 18.42 -9.17 13.60
C ALA A 80 19.30 -9.22 12.34
N LYS A 81 19.04 -8.35 11.36
CA LYS A 81 19.86 -8.22 10.14
C LYS A 81 21.27 -7.73 10.45
N ASP A 82 21.41 -6.73 11.30
CA ASP A 82 22.71 -6.18 11.71
C ASP A 82 23.52 -7.21 12.52
N GLU A 83 22.87 -7.96 13.41
CA GLU A 83 23.50 -9.06 14.16
C GLU A 83 23.92 -10.21 13.24
N LYS A 84 23.09 -10.58 12.27
CA LYS A 84 23.41 -11.57 11.26
C LYS A 84 24.62 -11.15 10.44
N LYS A 85 24.66 -9.91 9.94
CA LYS A 85 25.80 -9.38 9.19
C LYS A 85 27.08 -9.39 10.03
N LYS A 86 27.03 -8.90 11.27
CA LYS A 86 28.19 -8.93 12.20
C LYS A 86 28.69 -10.36 12.44
N ARG A 87 27.77 -11.34 12.49
CA ARG A 87 28.10 -12.75 12.65
C ARG A 87 28.76 -13.32 11.40
N GLU A 88 28.23 -13.04 10.22
CA GLU A 88 28.79 -13.45 8.93
C GLU A 88 30.20 -12.88 8.74
N ASP A 89 30.40 -11.60 9.03
CA ASP A 89 31.72 -10.94 8.98
C ASP A 89 32.72 -11.62 9.93
N LYS A 90 32.29 -11.95 11.16
CA LYS A 90 33.11 -12.66 12.14
C LYS A 90 33.44 -14.09 11.72
N ILE A 91 32.48 -14.79 11.12
CA ILE A 91 32.68 -16.14 10.55
C ILE A 91 33.72 -16.07 9.42
N ALA A 92 33.61 -15.10 8.53
CA ALA A 92 34.55 -14.92 7.42
C ALA A 92 35.97 -14.59 7.92
N GLU A 93 36.10 -13.72 8.93
CA GLU A 93 37.38 -13.40 9.56
C GLU A 93 38.02 -14.64 10.22
N LEU A 94 37.24 -15.40 10.99
CA LEU A 94 37.70 -16.63 11.64
C LEU A 94 38.14 -17.68 10.61
N LYS A 95 37.37 -17.88 9.53
CA LYS A 95 37.73 -18.78 8.42
C LYS A 95 39.05 -18.37 7.76
N THR A 96 39.20 -17.08 7.44
CA THR A 96 40.43 -16.53 6.83
C THR A 96 41.63 -16.71 7.75
N PHE A 97 41.47 -16.47 9.06
CA PHE A 97 42.53 -16.65 10.04
C PHE A 97 42.94 -18.11 10.17
N ILE A 98 41.98 -19.03 10.30
CA ILE A 98 42.24 -20.47 10.39
C ILE A 98 42.98 -20.95 9.14
N GLN A 99 42.54 -20.53 7.95
CA GLN A 99 43.19 -20.90 6.69
C GLN A 99 44.64 -20.37 6.59
N ARG A 100 44.88 -19.11 6.99
CA ARG A 100 46.24 -18.52 6.96
C ARG A 100 47.21 -19.15 7.96
N PHE A 101 46.73 -19.64 9.10
CA PHE A 101 47.58 -20.15 10.18
C PHE A 101 47.51 -21.66 10.37
N ALA A 102 46.80 -22.40 9.50
CA ALA A 102 46.68 -23.85 9.53
C ALA A 102 48.04 -24.57 9.41
N SER A 103 49.02 -23.97 8.75
CA SER A 103 50.35 -24.55 8.49
C SER A 103 51.47 -24.01 9.40
N ASN A 104 51.18 -23.04 10.27
CA ASN A 104 52.20 -22.37 11.09
C ASN A 104 52.23 -22.92 12.52
N VAL A 105 53.26 -23.72 12.84
CA VAL A 105 53.42 -24.45 14.11
C VAL A 105 53.34 -23.54 15.35
N SER A 106 53.79 -22.29 15.24
CA SER A 106 53.77 -21.31 16.35
C SER A 106 52.37 -20.80 16.74
N LYS A 107 51.38 -20.89 15.83
CA LYS A 107 50.01 -20.37 16.03
C LYS A 107 48.92 -21.44 16.01
N ALA A 108 49.30 -22.73 15.96
CA ALA A 108 48.39 -23.87 15.90
C ALA A 108 47.38 -23.93 17.08
N GLY A 109 47.81 -23.55 18.29
CA GLY A 109 46.92 -23.50 19.47
C GLY A 109 45.83 -22.42 19.36
N GLN A 110 46.16 -21.25 18.80
CA GLN A 110 45.18 -20.18 18.59
C GLN A 110 44.18 -20.53 17.47
N ALA A 111 44.64 -21.22 16.42
CA ALA A 111 43.77 -21.71 15.36
C ALA A 111 42.76 -22.75 15.86
N SER A 112 43.18 -23.69 16.72
CA SER A 112 42.29 -24.70 17.32
C SER A 112 41.22 -24.10 18.25
N SER A 113 41.58 -23.10 19.06
CA SER A 113 40.62 -22.38 19.91
C SER A 113 39.56 -21.63 19.08
N ARG A 114 39.99 -20.92 18.03
CA ARG A 114 39.10 -20.18 17.11
C ARG A 114 38.18 -21.11 16.31
N LYS A 115 38.63 -22.33 15.98
CA LYS A 115 37.80 -23.34 15.33
C LYS A 115 36.58 -23.73 16.18
N LYS A 116 36.75 -23.90 17.50
CA LYS A 116 35.63 -24.17 18.42
C LYS A 116 34.63 -23.01 18.51
N VAL A 117 35.12 -21.78 18.45
CA VAL A 117 34.26 -20.58 18.43
C VAL A 117 33.47 -20.49 17.11
N LEU A 118 34.11 -20.83 15.99
CA LEU A 118 33.46 -20.92 14.68
C LEU A 118 32.35 -21.99 14.69
N GLU A 119 32.63 -23.20 15.18
CA GLU A 119 31.65 -24.28 15.28
C GLU A 119 30.44 -23.86 16.14
N LYS A 120 30.65 -23.15 17.26
CA LYS A 120 29.55 -22.65 18.07
C LYS A 120 28.71 -21.58 17.36
N LEU A 121 29.36 -20.65 16.66
CA LEU A 121 28.68 -19.58 15.90
C LEU A 121 27.89 -20.10 14.70
N GLU A 122 28.33 -21.20 14.09
CA GLU A 122 27.64 -21.86 12.96
C GLU A 122 26.43 -22.69 13.43
N LEU A 123 26.39 -23.15 14.68
CA LEU A 123 25.28 -23.92 15.26
C LEU A 123 24.14 -23.05 15.83
N GLU A 124 24.41 -21.79 16.17
CA GLU A 124 23.37 -20.85 16.62
C GLU A 124 22.64 -20.25 15.41
N GLU A 125 21.49 -20.80 15.05
CA GLU A 125 20.54 -20.13 14.15
C GLU A 125 19.77 -19.06 14.92
N LEU A 126 19.86 -17.81 14.47
CA LEU A 126 18.93 -16.78 14.94
C LEU A 126 17.58 -17.04 14.27
N PRO A 127 16.48 -17.14 15.04
CA PRO A 127 15.16 -17.11 14.43
C PRO A 127 14.99 -15.73 13.78
N VAL A 128 14.94 -15.72 12.44
CA VAL A 128 14.57 -14.54 11.66
C VAL A 128 13.06 -14.64 11.47
N THR A 129 12.31 -13.56 11.71
CA THR A 129 10.87 -13.52 11.42
C THR A 129 10.60 -13.88 9.96
N SER A 130 9.47 -14.56 9.70
CA SER A 130 9.06 -14.89 8.34
C SER A 130 8.49 -13.67 7.62
N ARG A 131 8.07 -12.64 8.37
CA ARG A 131 7.41 -11.46 7.82
C ARG A 131 8.37 -10.70 6.92
N LYS A 132 7.91 -10.46 5.70
CA LYS A 132 8.65 -9.70 4.70
C LYS A 132 7.77 -8.55 4.25
N PHE A 133 8.36 -7.36 4.24
CA PHE A 133 7.73 -6.17 3.72
C PHE A 133 8.27 -5.91 2.31
N PRO A 134 7.40 -5.68 1.32
CA PRO A 134 7.86 -5.19 0.05
C PRO A 134 8.49 -3.80 0.21
N TYR A 135 9.31 -3.40 -0.75
CA TYR A 135 9.91 -2.09 -0.79
C TYR A 135 9.29 -1.26 -1.90
N VAL A 136 8.37 -0.36 -1.53
CA VAL A 136 7.71 0.54 -2.49
C VAL A 136 8.37 1.90 -2.42
N HIS A 137 8.93 2.34 -3.53
CA HIS A 137 9.51 3.67 -3.66
C HIS A 137 9.30 4.21 -5.07
N PHE A 138 8.49 5.26 -5.18
CA PHE A 138 8.23 5.96 -6.43
C PHE A 138 9.23 7.10 -6.59
N GLN A 139 10.07 7.03 -7.63
CA GLN A 139 11.04 8.07 -7.93
C GLN A 139 10.72 8.69 -9.30
N PRO A 140 10.30 9.96 -9.35
CA PRO A 140 10.09 10.66 -10.62
C PRO A 140 11.36 10.79 -11.44
N ASP A 141 11.26 10.61 -12.76
CA ASP A 141 12.35 10.90 -13.71
C ASP A 141 12.64 12.40 -13.81
N ARG A 142 11.64 13.23 -13.51
CA ARG A 142 11.72 14.69 -13.61
C ARG A 142 10.83 15.38 -12.59
N GLU A 143 11.24 16.58 -12.21
CA GLU A 143 10.46 17.45 -11.35
C GLU A 143 9.15 17.91 -12.01
N ILE A 144 8.11 17.99 -11.20
CA ILE A 144 6.79 18.43 -11.61
C ILE A 144 6.77 19.97 -11.73
N GLY A 145 6.19 20.47 -12.82
CA GLY A 145 6.05 21.91 -13.05
C GLY A 145 4.79 22.48 -12.39
N ASN A 146 4.62 23.81 -12.46
CA ASN A 146 3.51 24.53 -11.80
C ASN A 146 2.10 24.14 -12.31
N PHE A 147 2.01 23.64 -13.54
CA PHE A 147 0.76 23.20 -14.16
C PHE A 147 0.77 21.68 -14.21
N VAL A 148 -0.22 21.04 -13.57
CA VAL A 148 -0.31 19.57 -13.49
C VAL A 148 -1.43 19.03 -14.38
N LEU A 149 -2.67 19.16 -13.94
CA LEU A 149 -3.86 18.70 -14.66
C LEU A 149 -4.97 19.72 -14.50
N THR A 150 -5.56 20.13 -15.62
CA THR A 150 -6.85 20.80 -15.67
C THR A 150 -7.80 19.92 -16.47
N ALA A 151 -8.88 19.48 -15.85
CA ALA A 151 -9.96 18.76 -16.52
C ALA A 151 -11.26 19.54 -16.32
N GLU A 152 -11.92 19.92 -17.41
CA GLU A 152 -13.13 20.75 -17.39
C GLU A 152 -14.24 20.05 -18.18
N HIS A 153 -15.48 20.25 -17.73
CA HIS A 153 -16.69 19.79 -18.39
C HIS A 153 -16.69 18.27 -18.71
N LEU A 154 -16.19 17.46 -17.77
CA LEU A 154 -16.18 16.01 -17.91
C LEU A 154 -17.59 15.44 -17.74
N ASP A 155 -18.08 14.80 -18.81
CA ASP A 155 -19.30 14.03 -18.83
C ASP A 155 -18.97 12.54 -19.04
N ALA A 156 -19.62 11.66 -18.29
CA ALA A 156 -19.48 10.22 -18.44
C ALA A 156 -20.80 9.51 -18.11
N ALA A 157 -21.08 8.42 -18.83
CA ALA A 157 -22.19 7.52 -18.54
C ALA A 157 -21.69 6.07 -18.45
N ASP A 158 -22.47 5.20 -17.82
CA ASP A 158 -22.22 3.76 -17.80
C ASP A 158 -22.69 3.07 -19.09
N SER A 159 -22.58 1.75 -19.14
CA SER A 159 -23.04 0.93 -20.27
C SER A 159 -24.55 0.99 -20.50
N ASP A 160 -25.32 1.29 -19.47
CA ASP A 160 -26.79 1.36 -19.51
C ASP A 160 -27.28 2.80 -19.76
N GLY A 161 -26.37 3.75 -19.93
CA GLY A 161 -26.64 5.16 -20.18
C GLY A 161 -26.96 5.98 -18.93
N LEU A 162 -26.76 5.44 -17.72
CA LEU A 162 -26.90 6.20 -16.48
C LEU A 162 -25.72 7.17 -16.35
N PRO A 163 -25.97 8.46 -16.01
CA PRO A 163 -24.92 9.44 -15.86
C PRO A 163 -24.04 9.10 -14.65
N LEU A 164 -22.73 9.00 -14.89
CA LEU A 164 -21.69 8.81 -13.88
C LEU A 164 -21.03 10.14 -13.49
N LEU A 165 -20.71 10.97 -14.48
CA LEU A 165 -20.18 12.32 -14.30
C LEU A 165 -21.04 13.29 -15.11
N ASN A 166 -21.30 14.46 -14.55
CA ASN A 166 -22.07 15.51 -15.19
C ASN A 166 -21.38 16.85 -14.92
N ASP A 167 -20.80 17.46 -15.96
CA ASP A 167 -20.08 18.73 -15.91
C ASP A 167 -18.96 18.79 -14.84
N PHE A 168 -18.29 17.66 -14.60
CA PHE A 168 -17.26 17.56 -13.57
C PHE A 168 -16.00 18.33 -14.01
N SER A 169 -15.50 19.21 -13.14
CA SER A 169 -14.30 19.99 -13.40
C SER A 169 -13.37 19.98 -12.19
N ILE A 170 -12.08 19.79 -12.42
CA ILE A 170 -11.04 19.79 -11.39
C ILE A 170 -9.74 20.39 -11.94
N THR A 171 -9.06 21.14 -11.08
CA THR A 171 -7.67 21.55 -11.30
C THR A 171 -6.81 20.99 -10.20
N VAL A 172 -5.72 20.34 -10.61
CA VAL A 172 -4.74 19.70 -9.74
C VAL A 172 -3.46 20.53 -9.74
N ARG A 173 -2.88 20.73 -8.56
CA ARG A 173 -1.67 21.52 -8.36
C ARG A 173 -0.49 20.65 -7.91
N PRO A 174 0.75 21.15 -8.02
CA PRO A 174 1.92 20.42 -7.55
C PRO A 174 1.83 20.09 -6.05
N GLY A 175 2.24 18.88 -5.68
CA GLY A 175 2.26 18.41 -4.29
C GLY A 175 0.90 18.00 -3.72
N GLU A 176 -0.18 18.10 -4.50
CA GLU A 176 -1.49 17.62 -4.08
C GLU A 176 -1.54 16.08 -4.07
N LYS A 177 -2.07 15.54 -2.98
CA LYS A 177 -2.39 14.13 -2.79
C LYS A 177 -3.88 14.07 -2.53
N ILE A 178 -4.63 13.76 -3.58
CA ILE A 178 -6.07 13.91 -3.63
C ILE A 178 -6.71 12.54 -3.45
N ALA A 179 -7.45 12.38 -2.37
CA ALA A 179 -8.32 11.23 -2.19
C ALA A 179 -9.69 11.51 -2.81
N PHE A 180 -10.09 10.64 -3.73
CA PHE A 180 -11.43 10.60 -4.32
C PHE A 180 -12.26 9.62 -3.52
N VAL A 181 -13.29 10.13 -2.87
CA VAL A 181 -14.11 9.37 -1.92
C VAL A 181 -15.59 9.48 -2.27
N GLY A 182 -16.41 8.68 -1.58
CA GLY A 182 -17.87 8.70 -1.73
C GLY A 182 -18.42 7.46 -2.40
N MET A 183 -19.75 7.35 -2.39
CA MET A 183 -20.45 6.12 -2.79
C MET A 183 -20.43 5.81 -4.29
N GLU A 184 -20.15 6.80 -5.13
CA GLU A 184 -20.23 6.68 -6.57
C GLU A 184 -18.90 6.16 -7.16
N HIS A 185 -18.50 4.95 -6.76
CA HIS A 185 -17.25 4.31 -7.18
C HIS A 185 -17.09 4.29 -8.71
N ASN A 186 -18.16 4.00 -9.44
CA ASN A 186 -18.14 3.98 -10.90
C ASN A 186 -17.84 5.37 -11.51
N ALA A 187 -18.24 6.44 -10.83
CA ALA A 187 -17.93 7.81 -11.25
C ALA A 187 -16.45 8.14 -11.03
N ILE A 188 -15.89 7.71 -9.91
CA ILE A 188 -14.45 7.86 -9.60
C ILE A 188 -13.61 7.08 -10.63
N THR A 189 -13.93 5.80 -10.86
CA THR A 189 -13.28 4.98 -11.89
C THR A 189 -13.40 5.62 -13.28
N ALA A 190 -14.59 6.10 -13.65
CA ALA A 190 -14.78 6.78 -14.94
C ALA A 190 -13.92 8.05 -15.06
N PHE A 191 -13.79 8.84 -14.00
CA PHE A 191 -12.90 9.99 -13.97
C PHE A 191 -11.44 9.57 -14.21
N PHE A 192 -10.94 8.58 -13.46
CA PHE A 192 -9.58 8.07 -13.61
C PHE A 192 -9.30 7.50 -14.99
N ASP A 193 -10.23 6.71 -15.56
CA ASP A 193 -10.10 6.17 -16.92
C ASP A 193 -10.04 7.30 -17.96
N ILE A 194 -10.82 8.36 -17.79
CA ILE A 194 -10.85 9.51 -18.70
C ILE A 194 -9.53 10.28 -18.66
N VAL A 195 -9.05 10.66 -17.47
CA VAL A 195 -7.82 11.46 -17.34
C VAL A 195 -6.56 10.67 -17.72
N SER A 196 -6.61 9.35 -17.60
CA SER A 196 -5.52 8.44 -18.00
C SER A 196 -5.59 8.02 -19.47
N GLY A 197 -6.66 8.38 -20.19
CA GLY A 197 -6.83 8.06 -21.61
C GLY A 197 -7.31 6.64 -21.92
N GLU A 198 -7.73 5.86 -20.91
CA GLU A 198 -8.31 4.53 -21.06
C GLU A 198 -9.78 4.59 -21.49
N ARG A 199 -10.47 5.70 -21.22
CA ARG A 199 -11.84 6.00 -21.67
C ARG A 199 -11.87 7.31 -22.45
N LYS A 200 -12.62 7.35 -23.55
CA LYS A 200 -12.81 8.58 -24.32
C LYS A 200 -13.68 9.57 -23.53
N ALA A 201 -13.21 10.81 -23.41
CA ALA A 201 -13.99 11.90 -22.82
C ALA A 201 -15.13 12.34 -23.75
N GLY A 202 -16.18 12.95 -23.19
CA GLY A 202 -17.25 13.58 -23.96
C GLY A 202 -16.75 14.75 -24.81
N ASP A 203 -17.51 15.15 -25.84
CA ASP A 203 -17.06 16.15 -26.82
C ASP A 203 -16.82 17.56 -26.23
N ARG A 204 -17.42 17.87 -25.07
CA ARG A 204 -17.21 19.15 -24.36
C ARG A 204 -16.01 19.12 -23.42
N ALA A 205 -15.46 17.94 -23.13
CA ALA A 205 -14.42 17.78 -22.14
C ALA A 205 -13.09 18.39 -22.61
N VAL A 206 -12.46 19.15 -21.72
CA VAL A 206 -11.11 19.71 -21.94
C VAL A 206 -10.18 19.10 -20.90
N ILE A 207 -9.17 18.35 -21.36
CA ILE A 207 -8.18 17.70 -20.49
C ILE A 207 -6.80 18.19 -20.90
N ASN A 208 -6.16 18.96 -20.02
CA ASN A 208 -4.86 19.56 -20.24
C ASN A 208 -3.88 19.07 -19.17
N TRP A 209 -2.91 18.28 -19.61
CA TRP A 209 -1.74 17.91 -18.82
C TRP A 209 -0.61 18.91 -19.02
N GLY A 210 0.09 19.27 -17.95
CA GLY A 210 1.24 20.15 -18.04
C GLY A 210 2.39 19.51 -18.83
N GLN A 211 3.16 20.30 -19.56
CA GLN A 211 4.33 19.83 -20.33
C GLN A 211 5.38 19.12 -19.45
N THR A 212 5.39 19.52 -18.17
CA THR A 212 6.03 18.98 -16.96
C THR A 212 5.66 17.58 -16.49
N THR A 213 4.50 17.09 -16.88
CA THR A 213 3.87 15.92 -16.26
C THR A 213 4.14 14.61 -17.02
N SER A 214 4.31 13.54 -16.27
CA SER A 214 4.24 12.16 -16.74
C SER A 214 3.37 11.41 -15.74
N HIS A 215 2.32 10.76 -16.23
CA HIS A 215 1.35 10.06 -15.39
C HIS A 215 1.42 8.55 -15.58
N ALA A 216 1.16 7.81 -14.50
CA ALA A 216 0.99 6.37 -14.52
C ALA A 216 -0.32 6.00 -13.81
N TYR A 217 -1.06 5.05 -14.39
CA TYR A 217 -2.37 4.64 -13.89
C TYR A 217 -2.35 3.18 -13.44
N LEU A 218 -2.87 2.96 -12.23
CA LEU A 218 -3.27 1.67 -11.69
C LEU A 218 -4.81 1.62 -11.66
N ALA A 219 -5.40 0.90 -12.61
CA ALA A 219 -6.85 0.75 -12.69
C ALA A 219 -7.36 -0.22 -11.61
N ARG A 220 -8.66 -0.15 -11.31
CA ARG A 220 -9.30 -1.09 -10.38
C ARG A 220 -9.31 -2.52 -10.93
N ASP A 221 -9.63 -2.67 -12.21
CA ASP A 221 -9.52 -3.95 -12.92
C ASP A 221 -8.29 -3.95 -13.83
N ASN A 222 -7.32 -4.79 -13.47
CA ASN A 222 -6.08 -4.97 -14.21
C ASN A 222 -6.01 -6.32 -14.94
N ASN A 223 -7.07 -7.14 -14.92
CA ASN A 223 -7.01 -8.51 -15.45
C ASN A 223 -6.59 -8.57 -16.92
N LYS A 224 -6.95 -7.55 -17.71
CA LYS A 224 -6.55 -7.41 -19.12
C LYS A 224 -5.04 -7.48 -19.35
N TYR A 225 -4.23 -7.05 -18.37
CA TYR A 225 -2.76 -7.09 -18.49
C TYR A 225 -2.18 -8.50 -18.28
N PHE A 226 -2.93 -9.40 -17.66
CA PHE A 226 -2.45 -10.72 -17.21
C PHE A 226 -3.00 -11.89 -18.03
N ASP A 227 -3.86 -11.65 -19.03
CA ASP A 227 -4.35 -12.72 -19.93
C ASP A 227 -3.34 -13.03 -21.04
N ASN A 228 -2.14 -13.46 -20.63
CA ASN A 228 -1.07 -13.93 -21.51
C ASN A 228 -0.12 -14.86 -20.76
N ASP A 229 0.70 -15.60 -21.49
CA ASP A 229 1.59 -16.64 -20.95
C ASP A 229 3.03 -16.15 -20.69
N LEU A 230 3.27 -14.83 -20.71
CA LEU A 230 4.60 -14.29 -20.44
C LEU A 230 5.01 -14.56 -19.00
N SER A 231 6.31 -14.75 -18.78
CA SER A 231 6.85 -14.74 -17.42
C SER A 231 6.66 -13.36 -16.79
N ILE A 232 6.60 -13.27 -15.45
CA ILE A 232 6.51 -11.97 -14.75
C ILE A 232 7.63 -11.03 -15.20
N THR A 233 8.85 -11.56 -15.36
CA THR A 233 10.02 -10.80 -15.82
C THR A 233 9.78 -10.25 -17.22
N ASP A 234 9.39 -11.10 -18.18
CA ASP A 234 9.17 -10.69 -19.57
C ASP A 234 8.00 -9.73 -19.71
N TRP A 235 6.93 -9.93 -18.94
CA TRP A 235 5.79 -9.03 -18.87
C TRP A 235 6.20 -7.64 -18.40
N LEU A 236 6.93 -7.54 -17.28
CA LEU A 236 7.33 -6.24 -16.71
C LEU A 236 8.32 -5.52 -17.63
N LYS A 237 9.19 -6.29 -18.29
CA LYS A 237 10.19 -5.79 -19.23
C LYS A 237 9.61 -5.02 -20.41
N GLN A 238 8.35 -5.29 -20.81
CA GLN A 238 7.64 -4.53 -21.84
C GLN A 238 7.41 -3.05 -21.46
N TYR A 239 7.37 -2.76 -20.16
CA TYR A 239 7.12 -1.42 -19.63
C TYR A 239 8.40 -0.69 -19.21
N SER A 240 9.56 -1.35 -19.28
CA SER A 240 10.84 -0.79 -18.87
C SER A 240 11.58 -0.19 -20.07
N ARG A 241 12.20 0.99 -19.89
CA ARG A 241 13.16 1.52 -20.87
C ARG A 241 14.44 0.69 -20.91
N GLU A 242 14.84 0.16 -19.74
CA GLU A 242 16.00 -0.73 -19.58
C GLU A 242 15.58 -2.17 -19.84
N GLN A 243 16.26 -2.83 -20.77
CA GLN A 243 15.94 -4.20 -21.21
C GLN A 243 16.84 -5.25 -20.55
N ASP A 244 17.57 -4.88 -19.50
CA ASP A 244 18.35 -5.81 -18.70
C ASP A 244 17.47 -6.56 -17.68
N ASP A 245 17.61 -7.88 -17.64
CA ASP A 245 16.81 -8.73 -16.76
C ASP A 245 17.15 -8.48 -15.28
N ALA A 246 18.41 -8.18 -14.95
CA ALA A 246 18.79 -7.94 -13.57
C ALA A 246 18.16 -6.64 -13.06
N TYR A 247 18.08 -5.61 -13.90
CA TYR A 247 17.34 -4.38 -13.58
C TYR A 247 15.86 -4.65 -13.31
N VAL A 248 15.15 -5.31 -14.23
CA VAL A 248 13.69 -5.59 -14.08
C VAL A 248 13.43 -6.49 -12.87
N ARG A 249 14.23 -7.54 -12.69
CA ARG A 249 14.14 -8.41 -11.51
C ARG A 249 14.45 -7.70 -10.21
N GLY A 250 15.23 -6.62 -10.25
CA GLY A 250 15.43 -5.74 -9.10
C GLY A 250 14.12 -5.13 -8.59
N PHE A 251 13.22 -4.70 -9.48
CA PHE A 251 11.90 -4.17 -9.10
C PHE A 251 10.95 -5.28 -8.63
N LEU A 252 10.96 -6.44 -9.29
CA LEU A 252 10.19 -7.60 -8.86
C LEU A 252 10.62 -8.10 -7.47
N GLY A 253 11.94 -8.12 -7.21
CA GLY A 253 12.50 -8.50 -5.91
C GLY A 253 12.11 -7.54 -4.79
N ARG A 254 11.95 -6.24 -5.07
CA ARG A 254 11.38 -5.28 -4.12
C ARG A 254 9.94 -5.65 -3.74
N MET A 255 9.17 -6.24 -4.66
CA MET A 255 7.80 -6.69 -4.42
C MET A 255 7.72 -8.16 -3.95
N LEU A 256 8.83 -8.72 -3.47
CA LEU A 256 8.97 -10.07 -2.93
C LEU A 256 8.84 -11.21 -3.96
N PHE A 257 8.85 -10.93 -5.26
CA PHE A 257 9.01 -11.97 -6.28
C PHE A 257 10.48 -12.40 -6.32
N THR A 258 10.80 -13.52 -5.68
CA THR A 258 12.18 -14.00 -5.52
C THR A 258 12.43 -15.33 -6.21
N GLY A 259 13.68 -15.57 -6.62
CA GLY A 259 14.07 -16.83 -7.26
C GLY A 259 13.26 -17.13 -8.51
N ASP A 260 12.70 -18.34 -8.58
CA ASP A 260 11.94 -18.82 -9.75
C ASP A 260 10.53 -18.23 -9.82
N GLU A 261 10.07 -17.48 -8.81
CA GLU A 261 8.75 -16.86 -8.85
C GLU A 261 8.62 -15.83 -9.97
N SER A 262 9.68 -15.09 -10.28
CA SER A 262 9.69 -14.11 -11.37
C SER A 262 9.60 -14.76 -12.77
N LEU A 263 9.72 -16.09 -12.85
CA LEU A 263 9.61 -16.87 -14.08
C LEU A 263 8.21 -17.47 -14.27
N LYS A 264 7.33 -17.38 -13.26
CA LYS A 264 5.96 -17.88 -13.35
C LYS A 264 5.18 -17.11 -14.44
N PRO A 265 4.27 -17.76 -15.17
CA PRO A 265 3.38 -17.07 -16.10
C PRO A 265 2.49 -16.06 -15.38
N VAL A 266 2.25 -14.89 -15.98
CA VAL A 266 1.43 -13.84 -15.37
C VAL A 266 -0.05 -14.22 -15.22
N LYS A 267 -0.54 -15.16 -16.03
CA LYS A 267 -1.91 -15.69 -15.98
C LYS A 267 -2.27 -16.43 -14.70
N VAL A 268 -1.28 -17.03 -14.02
CA VAL A 268 -1.51 -17.84 -12.81
C VAL A 268 -1.40 -17.04 -11.51
N LEU A 269 -1.13 -15.73 -11.60
CA LEU A 269 -0.97 -14.87 -10.44
C LEU A 269 -2.30 -14.67 -9.70
N SER A 270 -2.22 -14.71 -8.38
CA SER A 270 -3.31 -14.28 -7.48
C SER A 270 -3.60 -12.79 -7.61
N GLY A 271 -4.73 -12.33 -7.08
CA GLY A 271 -5.12 -10.90 -7.09
C GLY A 271 -4.03 -10.00 -6.49
N GLY A 272 -3.53 -10.34 -5.30
CA GLY A 272 -2.47 -9.56 -4.64
C GLY A 272 -1.13 -9.59 -5.38
N GLU A 273 -0.75 -10.73 -5.99
CA GLU A 273 0.43 -10.78 -6.87
C GLU A 273 0.26 -9.87 -8.10
N LYS A 274 -0.91 -9.86 -8.73
CA LYS A 274 -1.19 -8.96 -9.87
C LYS A 274 -1.04 -7.49 -9.46
N VAL A 275 -1.59 -7.08 -8.32
CA VAL A 275 -1.43 -5.71 -7.81
C VAL A 275 0.04 -5.39 -7.55
N ARG A 276 0.80 -6.30 -6.92
CA ARG A 276 2.25 -6.12 -6.70
C ARG A 276 3.05 -6.01 -8.01
N CYS A 277 2.69 -6.75 -9.05
CA CYS A 277 3.26 -6.59 -10.39
C CYS A 277 2.94 -5.21 -10.98
N MET A 278 1.70 -4.74 -10.84
CA MET A 278 1.30 -3.41 -11.31
C MET A 278 2.02 -2.30 -10.53
N LEU A 279 2.21 -2.44 -9.22
CA LEU A 279 3.03 -1.50 -8.44
C LEU A 279 4.49 -1.46 -8.93
N SER A 280 5.04 -2.59 -9.33
CA SER A 280 6.37 -2.65 -9.98
C SER A 280 6.39 -1.87 -11.30
N LYS A 281 5.35 -2.02 -12.12
CA LYS A 281 5.17 -1.26 -13.37
C LYS A 281 5.06 0.24 -13.09
N LEU A 282 4.32 0.66 -12.06
CA LEU A 282 4.22 2.06 -11.65
C LEU A 282 5.58 2.62 -11.20
N MET A 283 6.32 1.89 -10.36
CA MET A 283 7.66 2.31 -9.93
C MET A 283 8.64 2.44 -11.10
N LEU A 284 8.56 1.55 -12.09
CA LEU A 284 9.40 1.60 -13.30
C LEU A 284 9.07 2.78 -14.22
N SER A 285 7.85 3.30 -14.18
CA SER A 285 7.40 4.35 -15.09
C SER A 285 8.14 5.69 -14.89
N GLY A 286 8.69 5.94 -13.70
CA GLY A 286 9.27 7.23 -13.35
C GLY A 286 8.27 8.39 -13.41
N ALA A 287 6.97 8.11 -13.35
CA ALA A 287 5.90 9.11 -13.42
C ALA A 287 5.95 10.06 -12.22
N ASN A 288 5.65 11.34 -12.47
CA ASN A 288 5.53 12.36 -11.42
C ASN A 288 4.07 12.64 -11.00
N VAL A 289 3.11 12.01 -11.68
CA VAL A 289 1.71 11.95 -11.27
C VAL A 289 1.28 10.48 -11.22
N LEU A 290 0.74 10.04 -10.09
CA LEU A 290 0.24 8.68 -9.92
C LEU A 290 -1.28 8.73 -9.81
N VAL A 291 -1.96 7.93 -10.63
CA VAL A 291 -3.41 7.73 -10.56
C VAL A 291 -3.65 6.29 -10.11
N MET A 292 -4.40 6.09 -9.02
CA MET A 292 -4.61 4.76 -8.44
C MET A 292 -6.07 4.55 -8.02
N ASP A 293 -6.75 3.62 -8.67
CA ASP A 293 -8.12 3.26 -8.30
C ASP A 293 -8.11 2.05 -7.37
N ASP A 294 -8.40 2.29 -6.09
CA ASP A 294 -8.52 1.29 -5.03
C ASP A 294 -7.28 0.38 -4.91
N PRO A 295 -6.06 0.95 -4.75
CA PRO A 295 -4.81 0.20 -4.84
C PRO A 295 -4.57 -0.74 -3.65
N THR A 296 -5.30 -0.53 -2.56
CA THR A 296 -5.26 -1.34 -1.33
C THR A 296 -6.02 -2.66 -1.49
N ASN A 297 -6.91 -2.76 -2.47
CA ASN A 297 -7.69 -3.96 -2.69
C ASN A 297 -6.80 -5.16 -3.07
N HIS A 298 -7.08 -6.32 -2.49
CA HIS A 298 -6.33 -7.57 -2.64
C HIS A 298 -4.88 -7.55 -2.12
N LEU A 299 -4.40 -6.46 -1.50
CA LEU A 299 -3.10 -6.42 -0.86
C LEU A 299 -3.16 -6.95 0.58
N ASP A 300 -2.07 -7.56 1.03
CA ASP A 300 -1.87 -7.85 2.46
C ASP A 300 -1.48 -6.58 3.22
N LEU A 301 -1.58 -6.62 4.55
CA LEU A 301 -1.28 -5.50 5.42
C LEU A 301 0.15 -4.98 5.22
N GLU A 302 1.11 -5.88 5.04
CA GLU A 302 2.51 -5.54 4.78
C GLU A 302 2.69 -4.75 3.48
N SER A 303 1.98 -5.12 2.42
CA SER A 303 2.01 -4.40 1.15
C SER A 303 1.29 -3.06 1.22
N ILE A 304 0.14 -2.99 1.92
CA ILE A 304 -0.59 -1.73 2.15
C ILE A 304 0.30 -0.74 2.89
N GLU A 305 0.95 -1.17 3.97
CA GLU A 305 1.87 -0.32 4.74
C GLU A 305 3.03 0.19 3.89
N SER A 306 3.65 -0.72 3.13
CA SER A 306 4.78 -0.37 2.27
C SER A 306 4.37 0.63 1.18
N LEU A 307 3.19 0.44 0.59
CA LEU A 307 2.60 1.36 -0.37
C LEU A 307 2.31 2.72 0.27
N ASN A 308 1.72 2.73 1.47
CA ASN A 308 1.42 3.94 2.23
C ASN A 308 2.69 4.77 2.46
N GLU A 309 3.74 4.16 3.02
CA GLU A 309 5.02 4.84 3.22
C GLU A 309 5.61 5.37 1.90
N GLY A 310 5.51 4.58 0.82
CA GLY A 310 5.98 4.95 -0.50
C GLY A 310 5.27 6.20 -1.04
N LEU A 311 3.95 6.29 -0.83
CA LEU A 311 3.13 7.42 -1.28
C LEU A 311 3.28 8.65 -0.39
N VAL A 312 3.42 8.48 0.93
CA VAL A 312 3.74 9.59 1.85
C VAL A 312 5.06 10.26 1.45
N LYS A 313 6.09 9.48 1.11
CA LYS A 313 7.41 9.99 0.70
C LYS A 313 7.47 10.49 -0.74
N PHE A 314 6.46 10.18 -1.57
CA PHE A 314 6.45 10.58 -2.97
C PHE A 314 6.32 12.11 -3.12
N PRO A 315 7.23 12.79 -3.85
CA PRO A 315 7.20 14.25 -4.00
C PRO A 315 6.27 14.74 -5.12
N GLY A 316 5.73 13.82 -5.92
CA GLY A 316 4.81 14.14 -7.00
C GLY A 316 3.36 14.29 -6.56
N VAL A 317 2.45 14.22 -7.52
CA VAL A 317 1.00 14.28 -7.29
C VAL A 317 0.43 12.88 -7.24
N VAL A 318 -0.51 12.64 -6.32
CA VAL A 318 -1.25 11.37 -6.23
C VAL A 318 -2.73 11.66 -6.35
N LEU A 319 -3.40 11.02 -7.31
CA LEU A 319 -4.85 10.95 -7.38
C LEU A 319 -5.22 9.51 -7.05
N PHE A 320 -5.96 9.29 -5.98
CA PHE A 320 -6.28 7.93 -5.58
C PHE A 320 -7.67 7.80 -4.98
N SER A 321 -8.24 6.61 -5.09
CA SER A 321 -9.41 6.18 -4.33
C SER A 321 -8.98 5.06 -3.39
N SER A 322 -9.62 4.95 -2.24
CA SER A 322 -9.46 3.82 -1.32
C SER A 322 -10.66 3.78 -0.38
N HIS A 323 -10.81 2.64 0.26
CA HIS A 323 -11.75 2.41 1.35
C HIS A 323 -11.04 2.34 2.72
N ASP A 324 -9.71 2.25 2.72
CA ASP A 324 -8.90 2.16 3.93
C ASP A 324 -8.73 3.56 4.55
N HIS A 325 -9.34 3.76 5.72
CA HIS A 325 -9.33 5.02 6.46
C HIS A 325 -7.90 5.49 6.74
N GLU A 326 -7.04 4.59 7.23
CA GLU A 326 -5.67 4.90 7.60
C GLU A 326 -4.89 5.32 6.35
N PHE A 327 -5.03 4.57 5.26
CA PHE A 327 -4.38 4.86 3.99
C PHE A 327 -4.76 6.24 3.42
N ILE A 328 -6.04 6.61 3.49
CA ILE A 328 -6.50 7.93 3.05
C ILE A 328 -5.93 9.01 3.96
N SER A 329 -6.06 8.83 5.28
CA SER A 329 -5.72 9.85 6.28
C SER A 329 -4.23 10.18 6.32
N THR A 330 -3.35 9.20 6.08
CA THR A 330 -1.90 9.42 6.10
C THR A 330 -1.38 10.04 4.80
N ILE A 331 -2.07 9.86 3.67
CA ILE A 331 -1.58 10.28 2.35
C ILE A 331 -2.23 11.59 1.89
N ALA A 332 -3.54 11.73 2.06
CA ALA A 332 -4.30 12.79 1.41
C ALA A 332 -4.15 14.14 2.11
N ASN A 333 -3.99 15.20 1.32
CA ASN A 333 -4.06 16.60 1.77
C ASN A 333 -5.23 17.38 1.14
N ARG A 334 -6.02 16.70 0.30
CA ARG A 334 -7.23 17.20 -0.34
C ARG A 334 -8.21 16.05 -0.51
N ILE A 335 -9.46 16.29 -0.16
CA ILE A 335 -10.55 15.34 -0.30
C ILE A 335 -11.51 15.83 -1.38
N VAL A 336 -11.80 14.96 -2.33
CA VAL A 336 -12.81 15.18 -3.38
C VAL A 336 -13.87 14.09 -3.26
N GLU A 337 -15.04 14.43 -2.74
CA GLU A 337 -16.18 13.50 -2.66
C GLU A 337 -17.09 13.69 -3.87
N ILE A 338 -17.21 12.65 -4.70
CA ILE A 338 -18.18 12.62 -5.81
C ILE A 338 -19.51 12.13 -5.26
N THR A 339 -20.52 13.00 -5.30
CA THR A 339 -21.86 12.72 -4.77
C THR A 339 -22.91 12.67 -5.88
N PRO A 340 -24.10 12.10 -5.63
CA PRO A 340 -25.16 11.98 -6.65
C PRO A 340 -25.65 13.31 -7.23
N LYS A 341 -25.53 14.42 -6.50
CA LYS A 341 -26.06 15.73 -6.88
C LYS A 341 -25.00 16.83 -7.05
N GLY A 342 -23.74 16.52 -6.79
CA GLY A 342 -22.67 17.52 -6.78
C GLY A 342 -21.33 16.95 -6.37
N ILE A 343 -20.37 17.85 -6.12
CA ILE A 343 -19.01 17.50 -5.74
C ILE A 343 -18.65 18.30 -4.50
N ILE A 344 -18.00 17.67 -3.54
CA ILE A 344 -17.43 18.36 -2.38
C ILE A 344 -15.91 18.28 -2.52
N ASP A 345 -15.26 19.44 -2.59
CA ASP A 345 -13.82 19.55 -2.78
C ASP A 345 -13.22 20.41 -1.66
N ARG A 346 -12.34 19.83 -0.85
CA ARG A 346 -11.78 20.45 0.36
C ARG A 346 -10.29 20.16 0.48
N MET A 347 -9.52 21.21 0.73
CA MET A 347 -8.08 21.14 1.04
C MET A 347 -7.90 20.97 2.55
N MET A 348 -8.03 19.73 3.02
CA MET A 348 -7.89 19.36 4.43
C MET A 348 -7.63 17.86 4.57
N ASP A 349 -7.22 17.44 5.76
CA ASP A 349 -7.01 16.04 6.09
C ASP A 349 -8.35 15.29 6.21
N PHE A 350 -8.33 13.97 6.02
CA PHE A 350 -9.54 13.16 5.95
C PHE A 350 -10.34 13.13 7.26
N ASP A 351 -9.67 13.05 8.41
CA ASP A 351 -10.33 13.07 9.71
C ASP A 351 -11.07 14.38 9.97
N ASP A 352 -10.46 15.51 9.60
CA ASP A 352 -11.08 16.82 9.72
C ASP A 352 -12.26 16.94 8.77
N TYR A 353 -12.13 16.42 7.54
CA TYR A 353 -13.22 16.36 6.56
C TYR A 353 -14.45 15.62 7.11
N LEU A 354 -14.25 14.47 7.77
CA LEU A 354 -15.34 13.69 8.36
C LEU A 354 -15.99 14.39 9.55
N LYS A 355 -15.25 15.19 10.31
CA LYS A 355 -15.73 15.88 11.51
C LYS A 355 -16.40 17.22 11.22
N ASP A 356 -16.03 17.88 10.12
CA ASP A 356 -16.50 19.22 9.75
C ASP A 356 -18.04 19.30 9.57
N ASP A 357 -18.68 20.19 10.33
CA ASP A 357 -20.13 20.34 10.33
C ASP A 357 -20.69 20.90 9.02
N HIS A 358 -19.93 21.74 8.31
CA HIS A 358 -20.32 22.26 7.02
C HIS A 358 -20.27 21.17 5.94
N VAL A 359 -19.23 20.33 5.96
CA VAL A 359 -19.14 19.14 5.11
C VAL A 359 -20.29 18.18 5.41
N LYS A 360 -20.59 17.89 6.68
CA LYS A 360 -21.75 17.06 7.06
C LYS A 360 -23.07 17.64 6.53
N GLY A 361 -23.23 18.96 6.57
CA GLY A 361 -24.38 19.67 6.00
C GLY A 361 -24.51 19.45 4.48
N LEU A 362 -23.41 19.67 3.74
CA LEU A 362 -23.37 19.45 2.29
C LEU A 362 -23.63 17.99 1.91
N ARG A 363 -23.04 17.04 2.62
CA ARG A 363 -23.26 15.60 2.39
C ARG A 363 -24.73 15.25 2.60
N LYS A 364 -25.37 15.74 3.66
CA LYS A 364 -26.81 15.53 3.87
C LYS A 364 -27.65 16.07 2.70
N GLU A 365 -27.32 17.25 2.18
CA GLU A 365 -28.02 17.84 1.03
C GLU A 365 -27.81 17.04 -0.26
N TYR A 366 -26.57 16.68 -0.56
CA TYR A 366 -26.19 16.05 -1.82
C TYR A 366 -26.59 14.57 -1.89
N TYR A 367 -26.63 13.86 -0.75
CA TYR A 367 -27.16 12.51 -0.65
C TYR A 367 -28.68 12.46 -0.37
N ALA A 368 -29.34 13.60 -0.11
CA ALA A 368 -30.77 13.62 0.22
C ALA A 368 -31.63 12.95 -0.87
N GLY A 369 -32.56 12.10 -0.46
CA GLY A 369 -33.48 11.40 -1.36
C GLY A 369 -32.85 10.23 -2.13
N THR A 370 -31.57 9.92 -1.87
CA THR A 370 -31.01 8.63 -2.27
C THR A 370 -31.24 7.63 -1.14
N ASN A 371 -31.77 6.44 -1.44
CA ASN A 371 -31.85 5.33 -0.47
C ASN A 371 -30.45 4.73 -0.16
N LYS A 372 -29.38 5.45 -0.51
CA LYS A 372 -28.00 5.03 -0.39
C LYS A 372 -27.46 5.58 0.95
N ARG A 373 -27.20 4.69 1.91
CA ARG A 373 -26.44 5.03 3.13
C ARG A 373 -24.97 5.04 2.79
N ILE A 374 -24.24 6.05 3.23
CA ILE A 374 -22.82 6.22 2.92
C ILE A 374 -22.04 5.03 3.48
N ARG A 375 -21.63 4.12 2.59
CA ARG A 375 -20.70 3.03 2.88
C ARG A 375 -19.36 3.44 2.31
N PHE A 376 -18.36 3.52 3.18
CA PHE A 376 -16.96 3.50 2.77
C PHE A 376 -16.52 2.06 2.94
#